data_AF-A0A0B7AWP0-F1
#
_entry.id   AF-A0A0B7AWP0-F1
#
_cell.length_a   1.000
_cell.length_b   1.000
_cell.length_c   1.000
_cell.angle_alpha   90.00
_cell.angle_beta   90.00
_cell.angle_gamma   90.00
#
_symmetry.space_group_name_H-M   'P 1'
#
loop_
_entity.id
_entity.type
_entity.pdbx_description
1 polymer ?
#
loop_
_entity_poly.entity_id
_entity_poly.type
_entity_poly.pdbx_seq_one_letter_code
_entity_poly.pdbx_strand_id
1 'polypeptide(L)'
;MEELTTFVEGFAITNEPNRTSAPHPRYSQYKEKTARNDQNARRQQLLEIQKNRRFDFMNHVRKLTDNDWVGEEDKDEEDEKPDQSMEVEVMLSRPGRNYKNQLMLSEWLVEVPKDFEAEWLAVLCPMAKRCLVVASRVCINMFRNYSDML
;
A
#
# COMPACT_ATOMS: atom_id res chain seq x y z
N MET A 1 -13.14 5.32 -30.54
CA MET A 1 -13.68 5.75 -29.22
C MET A 1 -13.44 4.66 -28.19
N GLU A 2 -13.85 3.42 -28.44
CA GLU A 2 -13.66 2.29 -27.50
C GLU A 2 -12.19 1.97 -27.19
N GLU A 3 -11.27 2.07 -28.15
CA GLU A 3 -9.83 1.87 -27.86
C GLU A 3 -9.23 2.98 -26.99
N LEU A 4 -9.83 4.16 -26.99
CA LEU A 4 -9.35 5.29 -26.20
C LEU A 4 -9.89 5.18 -24.76
N THR A 5 -11.11 4.67 -24.59
CA THR A 5 -11.66 4.38 -23.27
C THR A 5 -10.93 3.23 -22.59
N THR A 6 -10.57 2.16 -23.33
CA THR A 6 -9.76 1.06 -22.78
C THR A 6 -8.38 1.52 -22.33
N PHE A 7 -7.75 2.42 -23.10
CA PHE A 7 -6.44 2.99 -22.76
C PHE A 7 -6.52 3.86 -21.49
N VAL A 8 -7.55 4.69 -21.37
CA VAL A 8 -7.76 5.55 -20.19
C VAL A 8 -8.07 4.73 -18.94
N GLU A 9 -8.88 3.68 -19.04
CA GLU A 9 -9.17 2.79 -17.90
C GLU A 9 -7.93 2.01 -17.43
N GLY A 10 -7.01 1.70 -18.33
CA GLY A 10 -5.72 1.09 -17.99
C GLY A 10 -4.67 2.06 -17.45
N PHE A 11 -4.96 3.36 -17.34
CA PHE A 11 -3.99 4.36 -16.90
C PHE A 11 -3.91 4.41 -15.37
N ALA A 12 -2.73 4.13 -14.82
CA ALA A 12 -2.45 4.22 -13.40
C ALA A 12 -1.08 4.86 -13.15
N ILE A 13 -1.04 5.78 -12.18
CA ILE A 13 0.22 6.38 -11.72
C ILE A 13 0.94 5.42 -10.77
N THR A 14 0.19 4.77 -9.87
CA THR A 14 0.70 3.70 -8.99
C THR A 14 0.28 2.33 -9.51
N ASN A 15 1.28 1.48 -9.79
CA ASN A 15 1.06 0.11 -10.27
C ASN A 15 0.84 -0.86 -9.10
N GLU A 16 -0.26 -0.71 -8.38
CA GLU A 16 -0.69 -1.62 -7.34
C GLU A 16 -1.75 -2.60 -7.87
N PRO A 17 -1.66 -3.91 -7.56
CA PRO A 17 -2.69 -4.86 -7.97
C PRO A 17 -3.99 -4.62 -7.19
N ASN A 18 -5.15 -4.79 -7.84
CA ASN A 18 -6.47 -4.82 -7.21
C ASN A 18 -6.78 -3.64 -6.26
N ARG A 19 -6.37 -2.41 -6.59
CA ARG A 19 -6.55 -1.22 -5.75
C ARG A 19 -8.02 -0.87 -5.45
N THR A 20 -8.33 -0.43 -4.24
CA THR A 20 -9.70 -0.02 -3.84
C THR A 20 -10.11 1.37 -4.33
N SER A 21 -9.20 2.14 -4.93
CA SER A 21 -9.51 3.43 -5.56
C SER A 21 -10.18 3.28 -6.93
N ALA A 22 -9.98 2.14 -7.58
CA ALA A 22 -10.68 1.72 -8.79
C ALA A 22 -11.87 0.82 -8.41
N PRO A 23 -12.89 0.66 -9.29
CA PRO A 23 -13.97 -0.29 -9.06
C PRO A 23 -13.43 -1.72 -8.91
N HIS A 24 -14.20 -2.59 -8.23
CA HIS A 24 -13.82 -3.99 -8.07
C HIS A 24 -13.60 -4.65 -9.45
N PRO A 25 -12.54 -5.44 -9.67
CA PRO A 25 -12.20 -6.01 -10.99
C PRO A 25 -13.35 -6.77 -11.67
N ARG A 26 -14.22 -7.43 -10.90
CA ARG A 26 -15.45 -8.09 -11.39
C ARG A 26 -16.46 -7.16 -12.07
N TYR A 27 -16.51 -5.89 -11.66
CA TYR A 27 -17.44 -4.88 -12.20
C TYR A 27 -16.76 -3.98 -13.24
N SER A 28 -15.45 -4.15 -13.48
CA SER A 28 -14.74 -3.41 -14.50
C SER A 28 -15.19 -3.86 -15.90
N GLN A 29 -15.33 -2.90 -16.82
CA GLN A 29 -15.70 -3.20 -18.20
C GLN A 29 -14.51 -3.77 -18.99
N TYR A 30 -13.30 -3.32 -18.67
CA TYR A 30 -12.08 -3.82 -19.26
C TYR A 30 -11.16 -4.46 -18.22
N LYS A 31 -10.36 -5.43 -18.67
CA LYS A 31 -9.38 -6.12 -17.83
C LYS A 31 -8.15 -5.24 -17.65
N GLU A 32 -7.88 -4.84 -16.41
CA GLU A 32 -6.64 -4.14 -16.08
C GLU A 32 -5.43 -5.08 -16.26
N LYS A 33 -4.33 -4.57 -16.82
CA LYS A 33 -3.10 -5.36 -17.03
C LYS A 33 -2.44 -5.78 -15.70
N THR A 34 -2.68 -5.01 -14.64
CA THR A 34 -2.17 -5.20 -13.27
C THR A 34 -2.99 -6.21 -12.46
N ALA A 35 -4.18 -6.61 -12.92
CA ALA A 35 -5.04 -7.58 -12.26
C ALA A 35 -4.55 -9.04 -12.46
N ARG A 36 -3.25 -9.29 -12.25
CA ARG A 36 -2.71 -10.65 -12.27
C ARG A 36 -3.24 -11.46 -11.08
N ASN A 37 -3.51 -12.73 -11.37
CA ASN A 37 -4.67 -13.50 -10.90
C ASN A 37 -4.49 -14.30 -9.60
N ASP A 38 -3.36 -14.20 -8.91
CA ASP A 38 -3.13 -15.01 -7.70
C ASP A 38 -2.95 -14.10 -6.48
N GLN A 39 -4.04 -13.88 -5.75
CA GLN A 39 -4.03 -13.05 -4.55
C GLN A 39 -3.41 -13.84 -3.38
N ASN A 40 -3.66 -15.15 -3.34
CA ASN A 40 -3.16 -16.03 -2.30
C ASN A 40 -1.64 -16.21 -2.34
N ALA A 41 -1.04 -16.44 -3.51
CA ALA A 41 0.42 -16.56 -3.63
C ALA A 41 1.13 -15.26 -3.18
N ARG A 42 0.60 -14.09 -3.58
CA ARG A 42 1.16 -12.80 -3.14
C ARG A 42 1.09 -12.60 -1.63
N ARG A 43 -0.03 -12.97 -1.00
CA ARG A 43 -0.19 -12.92 0.47
C ARG A 43 0.85 -13.79 1.17
N GLN A 44 1.06 -15.02 0.68
CA GLN A 44 2.05 -15.94 1.25
C GLN A 44 3.48 -15.40 1.15
N GLN A 45 3.88 -14.93 -0.03
CA GLN A 45 5.18 -14.29 -0.25
C GLN A 45 5.39 -13.08 0.67
N LEU A 46 4.38 -12.21 0.78
CA LEU A 46 4.45 -11.03 1.65
C LEU A 46 4.60 -11.42 3.13
N LEU A 47 3.91 -12.48 3.57
CA LEU A 47 4.03 -13.02 4.94
C LEU A 47 5.43 -13.56 5.23
N GLU A 48 6.05 -14.25 4.27
CA GLU A 48 7.42 -14.74 4.38
C GLU A 48 8.43 -13.60 4.47
N ILE A 49 8.27 -12.57 3.62
CA ILE A 49 9.12 -11.39 3.66
C ILE A 49 8.96 -10.65 4.98
N GLN A 50 7.72 -10.48 5.49
CA GLN A 50 7.47 -9.88 6.80
C GLN A 50 8.17 -10.62 7.94
N LYS A 51 8.18 -11.97 7.92
CA LYS A 51 8.86 -12.78 8.94
C LYS A 51 10.38 -12.58 8.93
N ASN A 52 10.96 -12.41 7.74
CA ASN A 52 12.41 -12.26 7.58
C ASN A 52 12.89 -10.83 7.76
N ARG A 53 12.02 -9.83 7.57
CA ARG A 53 12.41 -8.43 7.55
C ARG A 53 12.68 -7.89 8.97
N ARG A 54 13.85 -7.30 9.15
CA ARG A 54 14.22 -6.55 10.36
C ARG A 54 14.13 -5.07 10.06
N PHE A 55 13.00 -4.46 10.39
CA PHE A 55 12.80 -3.02 10.24
C PHE A 55 12.88 -2.33 11.61
N ASP A 56 13.59 -1.20 11.69
CA ASP A 56 13.69 -0.40 12.91
C ASP A 56 12.43 0.47 13.08
N PHE A 57 11.33 -0.19 13.47
CA PHE A 57 10.06 0.47 13.73
C PHE A 57 10.17 1.52 14.84
N MET A 58 11.06 1.30 15.81
CA MET A 58 11.22 2.23 16.93
C MET A 58 11.79 3.57 16.46
N ASN A 59 12.80 3.52 15.59
CA ASN A 59 13.35 4.74 14.99
C ASN A 59 12.32 5.42 14.07
N HIS A 60 11.57 4.64 13.28
CA HIS A 60 10.51 5.20 12.43
C HIS A 60 9.42 5.93 13.23
N VAL A 61 8.97 5.36 14.35
CA VAL A 61 7.99 6.01 15.24
C VAL A 61 8.56 7.31 15.82
N ARG A 62 9.83 7.34 16.22
CA ARG A 62 10.48 8.58 16.69
C ARG A 62 10.47 9.67 15.63
N LYS A 63 10.81 9.33 14.39
CA LYS A 63 10.76 10.27 13.25
C LYS A 63 9.35 10.84 13.06
N LEU A 64 8.32 9.99 13.10
CA LEU A 64 6.92 10.42 13.01
C LEU A 64 6.51 11.37 14.14
N THR A 65 7.00 11.15 15.36
CA THR A 65 6.63 11.96 16.54
C THR A 65 7.40 13.28 16.65
N ASP A 66 8.66 13.30 16.23
CA ASP A 66 9.54 14.47 16.37
C ASP A 66 9.60 15.37 15.14
N ASN A 67 8.96 14.97 14.03
CA ASN A 67 9.04 15.66 12.73
C ASN A 67 10.47 15.73 12.18
N ASP A 68 11.35 14.83 12.61
CA ASP A 68 12.76 14.86 12.24
C ASP A 68 13.03 13.89 11.08
N TRP A 69 13.15 14.45 9.88
CA TRP A 69 13.48 13.74 8.65
C TRP A 69 14.86 14.13 8.09
N VAL A 70 15.65 14.88 8.87
CA VAL A 70 16.93 15.46 8.45
C VAL A 70 18.01 14.38 8.34
N GLY A 71 18.80 14.40 7.26
CA GLY A 71 20.00 13.55 7.10
C GLY A 71 19.85 12.30 6.23
N GLU A 72 18.69 12.07 5.62
CA GLU A 72 18.53 11.09 4.54
C GLU A 72 18.42 11.87 3.20
N GLU A 73 19.43 12.62 2.77
CA GLU A 73 19.40 13.13 1.39
C GLU A 73 19.53 11.93 0.43
N ASP A 74 18.54 11.78 -0.45
CA ASP A 74 18.61 11.10 -1.74
C ASP A 74 19.19 9.67 -1.80
N LYS A 75 18.66 8.73 -1.00
CA LYS A 75 18.94 7.29 -1.20
C LYS A 75 17.75 6.43 -1.61
N ASP A 76 16.53 6.96 -1.60
CA ASP A 76 15.32 6.17 -1.85
C ASP A 76 14.73 6.31 -3.27
N GLU A 77 15.30 7.14 -4.15
CA GLU A 77 14.86 7.19 -5.55
C GLU A 77 15.60 6.21 -6.47
N GLU A 78 16.77 5.70 -6.06
CA GLU A 78 17.60 4.82 -6.92
C GLU A 78 17.85 3.40 -6.38
N ASP A 79 17.66 3.12 -5.09
CA ASP A 79 17.92 1.78 -4.56
C ASP A 79 16.64 0.91 -4.55
N GLU A 80 16.70 -0.14 -5.38
CA GLU A 80 15.70 -1.20 -5.63
C GLU A 80 14.71 -0.94 -6.79
N LYS A 81 15.23 -0.60 -7.97
CA LYS A 81 14.74 -1.31 -9.17
C LYS A 81 15.43 -2.67 -9.21
N PRO A 82 14.80 -3.78 -8.79
CA PRO A 82 15.31 -5.08 -9.17
C PRO A 82 15.30 -5.15 -10.70
N ASP A 83 16.35 -5.79 -11.22
CA ASP A 83 16.51 -6.17 -12.62
C ASP A 83 15.19 -6.69 -13.21
N GLN A 84 14.98 -6.44 -14.50
CA GLN A 84 13.78 -6.82 -15.27
C GLN A 84 13.68 -8.35 -15.44
N SER A 85 13.67 -9.10 -14.33
CA SER A 85 13.22 -10.48 -14.30
C SER A 85 11.69 -10.49 -14.21
N MET A 86 11.06 -11.39 -14.96
CA MET A 86 9.59 -11.41 -15.18
C MET A 86 8.76 -11.84 -13.96
N GLU A 87 9.36 -11.91 -12.77
CA GLU A 87 8.72 -12.29 -11.51
C GLU A 87 8.54 -11.04 -10.66
N VAL A 88 7.29 -10.67 -10.39
CA VAL A 88 6.95 -9.56 -9.51
C VAL A 88 7.26 -10.00 -8.09
N GLU A 89 8.50 -9.84 -7.63
CA GLU A 89 8.84 -9.99 -6.23
C GLU A 89 8.03 -8.95 -5.42
N VAL A 90 7.21 -9.45 -4.50
CA VAL A 90 6.38 -8.61 -3.63
C VAL A 90 7.27 -7.92 -2.60
N MET A 91 7.92 -6.83 -2.99
CA MET A 91 8.74 -6.06 -2.05
C MET A 91 7.86 -5.21 -1.14
N LEU A 92 8.01 -5.38 0.18
CA LEU A 92 7.47 -4.39 1.11
C LEU A 92 8.31 -3.12 0.95
N SER A 93 7.69 -2.00 0.61
CA SER A 93 8.43 -0.73 0.63
C SER A 93 8.83 -0.37 2.07
N ARG A 94 9.90 0.42 2.23
CA ARG A 94 10.20 1.01 3.53
C ARG A 94 9.13 2.08 3.82
N PRO A 95 8.70 2.26 5.07
CA PRO A 95 7.84 3.38 5.43
C PRO A 95 8.44 4.69 4.90
N GLY A 96 7.59 5.50 4.26
CA GLY A 96 8.03 6.74 3.64
C GLY A 96 8.66 7.70 4.65
N ARG A 97 9.44 8.66 4.16
CA ARG A 97 10.17 9.64 4.97
C ARG A 97 9.37 10.92 5.24
N ASN A 98 8.05 10.80 5.26
CA ASN A 98 7.10 11.88 5.48
C ASN A 98 5.78 11.28 5.99
N TYR A 99 4.77 12.12 6.25
CA TYR A 99 3.46 11.62 6.70
C TYR A 99 2.62 10.95 5.60
N LYS A 100 3.07 10.93 4.35
CA LYS A 100 2.35 10.34 3.22
C LYS A 100 2.61 8.84 3.15
N ASN A 101 1.65 8.08 2.63
CA ASN A 101 1.75 6.64 2.41
C ASN A 101 2.19 5.81 3.66
N GLN A 102 1.88 6.28 4.86
CA GLN A 102 2.17 5.57 6.12
C GLN A 102 1.11 4.52 6.48
N LEU A 103 -0.10 4.64 5.92
CA LEU A 103 -1.19 3.72 6.20
C LEU A 103 -1.08 2.45 5.35
N MET A 104 -1.32 1.30 5.97
CA MET A 104 -1.51 0.04 5.26
C MET A 104 -2.84 0.09 4.50
N LEU A 105 -2.79 -0.01 3.17
CA LEU A 105 -3.96 -0.03 2.32
C LEU A 105 -4.31 -1.47 1.92
N SER A 106 -5.62 -1.76 1.90
CA SER A 106 -6.17 -3.02 1.43
C SER A 106 -6.32 -3.01 -0.08
N GLU A 107 -6.16 -4.17 -0.71
CA GLU A 107 -6.68 -4.45 -2.05
C GLU A 107 -8.13 -4.96 -1.98
N TRP A 108 -8.84 -4.96 -3.12
CA TRP A 108 -10.11 -5.65 -3.25
C TRP A 108 -9.95 -7.14 -2.92
N LEU A 109 -10.89 -7.68 -2.16
CA LEU A 109 -10.98 -9.11 -1.90
C LEU A 109 -11.58 -9.80 -3.13
N VAL A 110 -10.74 -10.19 -4.07
CA VAL A 110 -11.14 -10.89 -5.30
C VAL A 110 -11.15 -12.40 -5.07
N GLU A 111 -10.10 -12.92 -4.46
CA GLU A 111 -9.94 -14.34 -4.12
C GLU A 111 -10.08 -14.53 -2.61
N VAL A 112 -11.10 -15.31 -2.23
CA VAL A 112 -11.35 -15.66 -0.83
C VAL A 112 -10.32 -16.71 -0.39
N PRO A 113 -9.54 -16.46 0.68
CA PRO A 113 -8.64 -17.45 1.27
C PRO A 113 -9.39 -18.72 1.68
N LYS A 114 -8.73 -19.89 1.61
CA LYS A 114 -9.32 -21.17 2.04
C LYS A 114 -9.48 -21.26 3.56
N ASP A 115 -8.61 -20.57 4.28
CA ASP A 115 -8.50 -20.46 5.73
C ASP A 115 -9.19 -19.20 6.29
N PHE A 116 -10.12 -18.62 5.52
CA PHE A 116 -10.80 -17.35 5.87
C PHE A 116 -11.53 -17.39 7.22
N GLU A 117 -12.06 -18.54 7.64
CA GLU A 117 -12.75 -18.66 8.93
C GLU A 117 -11.79 -18.72 10.13
N ALA A 118 -10.57 -19.22 9.94
CA ALA A 118 -9.63 -19.50 11.02
C ALA A 118 -8.59 -18.40 11.23
N GLU A 119 -8.03 -17.86 10.15
CA GLU A 119 -6.85 -16.97 10.19
C GLU A 119 -7.16 -15.51 9.85
N TRP A 120 -8.43 -15.19 9.52
CA TRP A 120 -8.84 -13.84 9.09
C TRP A 120 -9.86 -13.20 10.03
N LEU A 121 -9.73 -11.89 10.21
CA LEU A 121 -10.66 -11.07 10.99
C LEU A 121 -11.33 -10.04 10.08
N ALA A 122 -12.64 -9.90 10.21
CA ALA A 122 -13.41 -8.87 9.53
C ALA A 122 -13.67 -7.69 10.48
N VAL A 123 -13.42 -6.46 10.00
CA VAL A 123 -13.68 -5.23 10.73
C VAL A 123 -14.74 -4.41 10.01
N LEU A 124 -15.84 -4.09 10.70
CA LEU A 124 -16.87 -3.21 10.19
C LEU A 124 -16.31 -1.77 10.11
N CYS A 125 -16.21 -1.23 8.90
CA CYS A 125 -15.68 0.11 8.67
C CYS A 125 -16.81 1.15 8.59
N PRO A 126 -16.82 2.22 9.41
CA PRO A 126 -17.79 3.30 9.28
C PRO A 126 -17.54 4.14 8.02
N MET A 127 -18.54 4.91 7.59
CA MET A 127 -18.38 5.91 6.53
C MET A 127 -17.58 7.10 7.05
N ALA A 128 -16.25 7.08 6.86
CA ALA A 128 -15.34 8.10 7.33
C ALA A 128 -14.13 8.26 6.41
N LYS A 129 -13.34 9.33 6.65
CA LYS A 129 -12.05 9.53 5.99
C LYS A 129 -10.95 8.83 6.80
N ARG A 130 -10.16 7.98 6.14
CA ARG A 130 -8.95 7.38 6.75
C ARG A 130 -7.92 8.47 7.03
N CYS A 131 -7.32 8.46 8.21
CA CYS A 131 -6.27 9.39 8.60
C CYS A 131 -5.20 8.67 9.44
N LEU A 132 -3.95 9.13 9.31
CA LEU A 132 -2.88 8.82 10.24
C LEU A 132 -3.00 9.77 11.43
N VAL A 133 -3.06 9.21 12.63
CA VAL A 133 -3.12 9.98 13.87
C VAL A 133 -1.77 9.87 14.57
N VAL A 134 -1.13 11.01 14.82
CA VAL A 134 0.12 11.09 15.56
C VAL A 134 -0.13 11.94 16.80
N ALA A 135 -0.16 11.28 17.96
CA ALA A 135 -0.17 11.94 19.25
C ALA A 135 1.28 12.07 19.73
N SER A 136 1.78 13.30 19.85
CA SER A 136 3.14 13.59 20.28
C SER A 136 3.13 14.80 21.20
N ARG A 137 3.92 14.73 22.28
CA ARG A 137 4.03 15.78 23.30
C ARG A 137 2.65 16.12 23.89
N VAL A 138 2.08 17.27 23.53
CA VAL A 138 0.81 17.81 24.04
C VAL A 138 -0.22 18.03 22.92
N CYS A 139 0.08 17.57 21.68
CA CYS A 139 -0.79 17.75 20.53
C CYS A 139 -1.11 16.44 19.82
N ILE A 140 -2.27 16.42 19.15
CA ILE A 140 -2.70 15.31 18.30
C ILE A 140 -2.87 15.89 16.90
N ASN A 141 -2.08 15.37 15.96
CA ASN A 141 -2.13 15.77 14.56
C ASN A 141 -2.75 14.65 13.73
N MET A 142 -3.54 15.02 12.73
CA MET A 142 -4.14 14.09 11.78
C MET A 142 -3.65 14.39 10.37
N PHE A 143 -3.21 13.36 9.66
CA PHE A 143 -2.69 13.46 8.31
C PHE A 143 -3.49 12.57 7.35
N ARG A 144 -3.64 13.01 6.09
CA ARG A 144 -4.20 12.17 5.02
C ARG A 144 -3.07 11.45 4.30
N ASN A 145 -3.38 10.33 3.66
CA ASN A 145 -2.38 9.57 2.89
C ASN A 145 -1.71 10.37 1.75
N TYR A 146 -2.41 11.35 1.17
CA TYR A 146 -1.95 12.08 -0.03
C TYR A 146 -1.75 13.60 0.19
N SER A 147 -1.91 14.11 1.42
CA SER A 147 -1.87 15.56 1.69
C SER A 147 -1.27 15.86 3.05
N ASP A 148 -0.58 16.99 3.14
CA ASP A 148 0.03 17.49 4.37
C ASP A 148 -1.05 18.18 5.23
N MET A 149 -1.33 17.57 6.39
CA MET A 149 -2.21 17.98 7.50
C MET A 149 -3.70 18.22 7.18
N LEU A 150 -4.57 17.88 8.15
CA LEU A 150 -6.02 18.16 8.12
C LEU A 150 -6.36 19.52 8.73
#